data_AF-A0A845RGK6-F1
#
_entry.id   AF-A0A845RGK6-F1
#
_cell.length_a   1.000
_cell.length_b   1.000
_cell.length_c   1.000
_cell.angle_alpha   90.00
_cell.angle_beta   90.00
_cell.angle_gamma   90.00
#
_symmetry.space_group_name_H-M   'P 1'
#
loop_
_entity.id
_entity.type
_entity.pdbx_description
1 polymer ?
#
loop_
_entity_poly.entity_id
_entity_poly.type
_entity_poly.pdbx_seq_one_letter_code
_entity_poly.pdbx_strand_id
1 'polypeptide(L)'
;MENTNVRQEEIRSRFFGELSLQLREMGVVSERKGANILCVYLDGEPVCDVHPTSNVFSCEGRKESEEANELQYETARIAHTVRAYLNELEAAPPLPAKGLDPEDGYKQLANFGGVVLAGRETAHGCQFVTWSWDPRHEYVGTGRYFAGNYEGAKQDFAIRAGLVDRNLLFIPEQMTEIYRCVSEKLENSCYAGDKRQQMLEEIRCQIEYGVPNLEELISQTNQNEINMSM
;
A
#
# COMPACT_ATOMS: atom_id res chain seq x y z
N MET A 1 3.79 15.17 -34.33
CA MET A 1 4.23 15.95 -33.14
C MET A 1 3.04 16.27 -32.22
N GLU A 2 1.90 16.73 -32.74
CA GLU A 2 0.66 16.94 -31.94
C GLU A 2 0.18 15.69 -31.18
N ASN A 3 0.15 14.53 -31.83
CA ASN A 3 -0.37 13.29 -31.24
C ASN A 3 0.45 12.76 -30.04
N THR A 4 1.76 13.05 -30.01
CA THR A 4 2.65 12.66 -28.89
C THR A 4 2.43 13.54 -27.66
N ASN A 5 2.18 14.84 -27.87
CA ASN A 5 1.98 15.79 -26.78
C ASN A 5 0.62 15.57 -26.09
N VAL A 6 -0.42 15.23 -26.86
CA VAL A 6 -1.75 14.87 -26.32
C VAL A 6 -1.65 13.62 -25.45
N ARG A 7 -1.03 12.54 -25.95
CA ARG A 7 -0.85 11.31 -25.16
C ARG A 7 -0.02 11.54 -23.88
N GLN A 8 1.01 12.39 -23.94
CA GLN A 8 1.80 12.74 -22.76
C GLN A 8 0.97 13.52 -21.71
N GLU A 9 0.10 14.43 -22.14
CA GLU A 9 -0.81 15.11 -21.22
C GLU A 9 -1.84 14.16 -20.61
N GLU A 10 -2.38 13.22 -21.39
CA GLU A 10 -3.32 12.21 -20.86
C GLU A 10 -2.67 11.33 -19.78
N ILE A 11 -1.46 10.81 -20.03
CA ILE A 11 -0.71 10.01 -19.05
C ILE A 11 -0.41 10.83 -17.79
N ARG A 12 -0.06 12.10 -17.96
CA ARG A 12 0.23 13.03 -16.86
C ARG A 12 -1.02 13.33 -16.04
N SER A 13 -2.13 13.62 -16.71
CA SER A 13 -3.42 13.91 -16.08
C SER A 13 -3.97 12.69 -15.33
N ARG A 14 -3.83 11.48 -15.91
CA ARG A 14 -4.20 10.22 -15.25
C ARG A 14 -3.40 10.01 -13.96
N PHE A 15 -2.08 10.19 -14.02
CA PHE A 15 -1.22 10.06 -12.85
C PHE A 15 -1.57 11.05 -11.73
N PHE A 16 -1.69 12.34 -12.05
CA PHE A 16 -2.02 13.34 -11.03
C PHE A 16 -3.44 13.17 -10.50
N GLY A 17 -4.40 12.81 -11.34
CA GLY A 17 -5.76 12.52 -10.89
C GLY A 17 -5.78 11.38 -9.89
N GLU A 18 -5.14 10.26 -10.21
CA GLU A 18 -5.07 9.10 -9.33
C GLU A 18 -4.28 9.40 -8.04
N LEU A 19 -3.14 10.09 -8.13
CA LEU A 19 -2.36 10.48 -6.95
C LEU A 19 -3.15 11.40 -6.02
N SER A 20 -3.86 12.39 -6.57
CA SER A 20 -4.72 13.27 -5.78
C SER A 20 -5.88 12.51 -5.11
N LEU A 21 -6.42 11.46 -5.75
CA LEU A 21 -7.42 10.60 -5.13
C LEU A 21 -6.82 9.86 -3.92
N GLN A 22 -5.66 9.21 -4.08
CA GLN A 22 -5.00 8.48 -2.99
C GLN A 22 -4.63 9.38 -1.81
N LEU A 23 -4.08 10.57 -2.08
CA LEU A 23 -3.76 11.56 -1.05
C LEU A 23 -5.02 12.03 -0.31
N ARG A 24 -6.12 12.26 -1.03
CA ARG A 24 -7.37 12.72 -0.41
C ARG A 24 -7.99 11.68 0.52
N GLU A 25 -7.91 10.39 0.19
CA GLU A 25 -8.36 9.31 1.08
C GLU A 25 -7.59 9.30 2.42
N MET A 26 -6.36 9.84 2.44
CA MET A 26 -5.56 10.05 3.65
C MET A 26 -5.80 11.42 4.31
N GLY A 27 -6.76 12.21 3.83
CA GLY A 27 -7.01 13.57 4.32
C GLY A 27 -5.98 14.61 3.87
N VAL A 28 -5.10 14.26 2.93
CA VAL A 28 -4.04 15.13 2.43
C VAL A 28 -4.55 15.96 1.25
N VAL A 29 -4.28 17.26 1.29
CA VAL A 29 -4.67 18.20 0.23
C VAL A 29 -3.58 18.28 -0.83
N SER A 30 -3.98 18.23 -2.11
CA SER A 30 -3.07 18.42 -3.25
C SER A 30 -3.69 19.30 -4.33
N GLU A 31 -2.85 20.04 -5.06
CA GLU A 31 -3.26 20.97 -6.11
C GLU A 31 -2.29 20.95 -7.29
N ARG A 32 -2.83 21.02 -8.51
CA ARG A 32 -2.00 21.07 -9.73
C ARG A 32 -1.43 22.48 -9.92
N LYS A 33 -0.10 22.62 -9.97
CA LYS A 33 0.62 23.86 -10.28
C LYS A 33 1.18 23.79 -11.70
N GLY A 34 0.47 24.40 -12.65
CA GLY A 34 0.84 24.35 -14.06
C GLY A 34 0.74 22.92 -14.63
N ALA A 35 1.55 22.62 -15.65
CA ALA A 35 1.43 21.35 -16.37
C ALA A 35 2.08 20.17 -15.63
N ASN A 36 3.22 20.40 -14.97
CA ASN A 36 4.18 19.38 -14.56
C ASN A 36 4.34 19.21 -13.05
N ILE A 37 3.51 19.86 -12.24
CA ILE A 37 3.66 19.81 -10.78
C ILE A 37 2.31 19.59 -10.13
N LEU A 38 2.28 18.67 -9.18
CA LEU A 38 1.24 18.53 -8.18
C LEU A 38 1.84 18.89 -6.82
N CYS A 39 1.40 19.99 -6.23
CA CYS A 39 1.84 20.42 -4.91
C CYS A 39 0.98 19.75 -3.84
N VAL A 40 1.62 19.31 -2.76
CA VAL A 40 0.99 18.72 -1.58
C VAL A 40 1.09 19.68 -0.41
N TYR A 41 0.03 19.76 0.40
CA TYR A 41 -0.10 20.70 1.51
C TYR A 41 -0.36 19.99 2.84
N LEU A 42 0.18 20.58 3.90
CA LEU A 42 -0.12 20.25 5.30
C LEU A 42 -0.64 21.53 5.97
N ASP A 43 -1.85 21.50 6.51
CA ASP A 43 -2.49 22.65 7.18
C ASP A 43 -2.48 23.96 6.35
N GLY A 44 -2.57 23.83 5.01
CA GLY A 44 -2.55 24.95 4.07
C GLY A 44 -1.16 25.44 3.67
N GLU A 45 -0.10 24.89 4.24
CA GLU A 45 1.29 25.21 3.90
C GLU A 45 1.85 24.19 2.89
N PRO A 46 2.60 24.63 1.86
CA PRO A 46 3.16 23.73 0.86
C PRO A 46 4.30 22.89 1.44
N VAL A 47 4.25 21.58 1.23
CA VAL A 47 5.25 20.62 1.74
C VAL A 47 6.16 20.12 0.63
N CYS A 48 5.60 19.56 -0.43
CA CYS A 48 6.38 19.02 -1.53
C CYS A 48 5.65 19.11 -2.89
N ASP A 49 6.46 19.09 -3.94
CA ASP A 49 6.03 19.12 -5.33
C ASP A 49 6.32 17.77 -5.98
N VAL A 50 5.30 17.19 -6.62
CA VAL A 50 5.39 15.90 -7.31
C VAL A 50 5.42 16.12 -8.82
N HIS A 51 6.46 15.59 -9.46
CA HIS A 51 6.61 15.57 -10.92
C HIS A 51 5.88 14.35 -11.53
N PRO A 52 5.48 14.36 -12.81
CA PRO A 52 4.83 13.22 -13.44
C PRO A 52 5.68 11.95 -13.36
N THR A 53 7.00 12.03 -13.27
CA THR A 53 7.87 10.85 -13.11
C THR A 53 7.86 10.26 -11.69
N SER A 54 6.88 10.60 -10.85
CA SER A 54 6.78 10.28 -9.41
C SER A 54 7.92 10.79 -8.52
N ASN A 55 8.80 11.63 -9.06
CA ASN A 55 9.83 12.30 -8.25
C ASN A 55 9.18 13.37 -7.38
N VAL A 56 9.57 13.39 -6.11
CA VAL A 56 9.08 14.34 -5.11
C VAL A 56 10.21 15.25 -4.68
N PHE A 57 9.94 16.56 -4.68
CA PHE A 57 10.89 17.60 -4.30
C PHE A 57 10.32 18.43 -3.17
N SER A 58 11.16 18.87 -2.24
CA SER A 58 10.73 19.81 -1.19
C SER A 58 10.37 21.16 -1.83
N CYS A 59 9.28 21.78 -1.39
CA CYS A 59 8.87 23.09 -1.88
C CYS A 59 9.86 24.18 -1.43
N GLU A 60 10.10 25.19 -2.27
CA GLU A 60 10.83 26.38 -1.83
C GLU A 60 10.06 27.11 -0.73
N GLY A 61 10.76 27.48 0.36
CA GLY A 61 10.14 28.16 1.50
C GLY A 61 9.32 27.27 2.44
N ARG A 62 9.33 25.95 2.21
CA ARG A 62 8.85 24.90 3.13
C ARG A 62 9.34 25.15 4.57
N LYS A 63 8.44 25.07 5.54
CA LYS A 63 8.80 25.00 6.97
C LYS A 63 9.28 23.58 7.29
N GLU A 64 10.45 23.47 7.92
CA GLU A 64 10.97 22.20 8.39
C GLU A 64 10.21 21.76 9.66
N SER A 65 9.51 20.63 9.57
CA SER A 65 8.87 19.95 10.71
C SER A 65 8.90 18.44 10.48
N GLU A 66 8.74 17.66 11.54
CA GLU A 66 8.72 16.19 11.44
C GLU A 66 7.51 15.72 10.63
N GLU A 67 6.35 16.32 10.87
CA GLU A 67 5.11 16.02 10.15
C GLU A 67 5.25 16.34 8.64
N ALA A 68 5.96 17.42 8.30
CA ALA A 68 6.25 17.76 6.91
C ALA A 68 7.25 16.79 6.26
N ASN A 69 8.22 16.26 7.03
CA ASN A 69 9.13 15.20 6.56
C ASN A 69 8.35 13.91 6.30
N GLU A 70 7.56 13.45 7.27
CA GLU A 70 6.74 12.24 7.17
C GLU A 70 5.77 12.33 5.99
N LEU A 71 5.05 13.45 5.84
CA LEU A 71 4.15 13.64 4.71
C LEU A 71 4.87 13.61 3.37
N GLN A 72 6.09 14.17 3.29
CA GLN A 72 6.89 14.10 2.06
C GLN A 72 7.31 12.66 1.74
N TYR A 73 7.72 11.88 2.75
CA TYR A 73 8.06 10.46 2.58
C TYR A 73 6.85 9.63 2.14
N GLU A 74 5.70 9.80 2.79
CA GLU A 74 4.47 9.11 2.41
C GLU A 74 4.00 9.50 1.01
N THR A 75 4.05 10.80 0.67
CA THR A 75 3.74 11.28 -0.68
C THR A 75 4.63 10.60 -1.72
N ALA A 76 5.93 10.47 -1.46
CA ALA A 76 6.85 9.78 -2.36
C ALA A 76 6.47 8.30 -2.51
N ARG A 77 6.19 7.60 -1.42
CA ARG A 77 5.77 6.19 -1.43
C ARG A 77 4.50 5.98 -2.24
N ILE A 78 3.49 6.83 -2.04
CA ILE A 78 2.22 6.78 -2.77
C ILE A 78 2.44 7.11 -4.25
N ALA A 79 3.18 8.18 -4.56
CA ALA A 79 3.48 8.57 -5.94
C ALA A 79 4.18 7.44 -6.72
N HIS A 80 5.13 6.75 -6.09
CA HIS A 80 5.81 5.60 -6.70
C HIS A 80 4.85 4.43 -6.91
N THR A 81 3.99 4.15 -5.93
CA THR A 81 2.98 3.09 -6.01
C THR A 81 1.98 3.35 -7.15
N VAL A 82 1.43 4.57 -7.21
CA VAL A 82 0.51 5.02 -8.26
C VAL A 82 1.15 4.90 -9.64
N ARG A 83 2.39 5.39 -9.79
CA ARG A 83 3.12 5.28 -11.06
C ARG A 83 3.34 3.81 -11.44
N ALA A 84 3.72 2.96 -10.50
CA ALA A 84 3.97 1.55 -10.75
C ALA A 84 2.72 0.85 -11.27
N TYR A 85 1.58 0.90 -10.56
CA TYR A 85 0.40 0.19 -11.01
C TYR A 85 -0.24 0.79 -12.26
N LEU A 86 -0.12 2.11 -12.51
CA LEU A 86 -0.62 2.70 -13.76
C LEU A 86 0.19 2.20 -14.96
N ASN A 87 1.50 2.07 -14.81
CA ASN A 87 2.36 1.51 -15.85
C ASN A 87 2.04 0.02 -16.08
N GLU A 88 1.83 -0.74 -15.01
CA GLU A 88 1.42 -2.14 -15.11
C GLU A 88 0.05 -2.29 -15.77
N LEU A 89 -0.94 -1.47 -15.40
CA LEU A 89 -2.25 -1.44 -16.04
C LEU A 89 -2.15 -1.03 -17.51
N GLU A 90 -1.31 -0.07 -17.87
CA GLU A 90 -1.12 0.31 -19.28
C GLU A 90 -0.57 -0.87 -20.10
N ALA A 91 0.43 -1.57 -19.57
CA ALA A 91 1.11 -2.68 -20.25
C ALA A 91 0.34 -4.02 -20.21
N ALA A 92 -0.57 -4.20 -19.25
CA ALA A 92 -1.24 -5.47 -19.03
C ALA A 92 -2.23 -5.84 -20.16
N PRO A 93 -2.30 -7.12 -20.55
CA PRO A 93 -3.29 -7.59 -21.50
C PRO A 93 -4.69 -7.62 -20.86
N PRO A 94 -5.77 -7.59 -21.67
CA PRO A 94 -7.11 -7.90 -21.20
C PRO A 94 -7.17 -9.26 -20.49
N LEU A 95 -7.98 -9.37 -19.44
CA LEU A 95 -8.16 -10.62 -18.70
C LEU A 95 -8.93 -11.65 -19.56
N PRO A 96 -8.34 -12.83 -19.89
CA PRO A 96 -8.98 -13.80 -20.78
C PRO A 96 -9.97 -14.72 -20.03
N ALA A 97 -10.90 -14.16 -19.26
CA ALA A 97 -11.94 -14.92 -18.58
C ALA A 97 -13.24 -14.90 -19.39
N LYS A 98 -13.86 -16.07 -19.60
CA LYS A 98 -15.20 -16.17 -20.16
C LYS A 98 -16.22 -15.56 -19.20
N GLY A 99 -17.23 -14.90 -19.75
CA GLY A 99 -18.31 -14.29 -18.97
C GLY A 99 -18.01 -12.92 -18.37
N LEU A 100 -16.78 -12.40 -18.53
CA LEU A 100 -16.50 -10.98 -18.35
C LEU A 100 -16.74 -10.25 -19.67
N ASP A 101 -17.40 -9.10 -19.60
CA ASP A 101 -17.55 -8.24 -20.77
C ASP A 101 -16.20 -7.56 -21.05
N PRO A 102 -15.67 -7.60 -22.30
CA PRO A 102 -14.50 -6.80 -22.65
C PRO A 102 -14.64 -5.31 -22.29
N GLU A 103 -15.86 -4.78 -22.30
CA GLU A 103 -16.17 -3.40 -21.92
C GLU A 103 -16.00 -3.14 -20.40
N ASP A 104 -15.97 -4.18 -19.56
CA ASP A 104 -15.69 -4.04 -18.12
C ASP A 104 -14.23 -3.59 -17.84
N GLY A 105 -13.34 -3.73 -18.84
CA GLY A 105 -12.01 -3.13 -18.84
C GLY A 105 -10.97 -3.80 -17.93
N TYR A 106 -11.25 -4.99 -17.40
CA TYR A 106 -10.31 -5.72 -16.53
C TYR A 106 -9.08 -6.21 -17.30
N LYS A 107 -7.91 -5.88 -16.77
CA LYS A 107 -6.60 -6.34 -17.26
C LYS A 107 -5.94 -7.29 -16.29
N GLN A 108 -5.24 -8.28 -16.81
CA GLN A 108 -4.52 -9.28 -16.01
C GLN A 108 -3.15 -8.75 -15.59
N LEU A 109 -3.01 -8.38 -14.31
CA LEU A 109 -1.74 -7.90 -13.74
C LEU A 109 -0.83 -9.06 -13.32
N ALA A 110 -1.40 -10.11 -12.69
CA ALA A 110 -0.66 -11.32 -12.33
C ALA A 110 -1.59 -12.54 -12.31
N ASN A 111 -1.08 -13.74 -12.61
CA ASN A 111 -1.85 -14.98 -12.61
C ASN A 111 -0.96 -16.14 -12.13
N PHE A 112 -1.30 -16.72 -10.97
CA PHE A 112 -0.53 -17.79 -10.34
C PHE A 112 -1.41 -18.60 -9.37
N GLY A 113 -1.12 -19.89 -9.20
CA GLY A 113 -1.76 -20.70 -8.15
C GLY A 113 -3.28 -20.82 -8.25
N GLY A 114 -3.85 -20.72 -9.45
CA GLY A 114 -5.31 -20.70 -9.65
C GLY A 114 -5.98 -19.40 -9.22
N VAL A 115 -5.21 -18.33 -9.04
CA VAL A 115 -5.68 -16.99 -8.67
C VAL A 115 -5.16 -15.98 -9.68
N VAL A 116 -5.95 -14.95 -9.94
CA VAL A 116 -5.59 -13.81 -10.78
C VAL A 116 -5.74 -12.52 -10.01
N LEU A 117 -4.71 -11.66 -10.08
CA LEU A 117 -4.79 -10.25 -9.76
C LEU A 117 -5.12 -9.51 -11.05
N ALA A 118 -6.28 -8.87 -11.08
CA ALA A 118 -6.71 -8.02 -12.17
C ALA A 118 -6.93 -6.59 -11.68
N GLY A 119 -6.90 -5.64 -12.61
CA GLY A 119 -7.24 -4.26 -12.31
C GLY A 119 -7.83 -3.53 -13.51
N ARG A 120 -8.44 -2.39 -13.22
CA ARG A 120 -9.01 -1.48 -14.22
C ARG A 120 -9.01 -0.05 -13.71
N GLU A 121 -9.07 0.89 -14.64
CA GLU A 121 -9.35 2.29 -14.34
C GLU A 121 -10.85 2.54 -14.37
N THR A 122 -11.35 3.32 -13.41
CA THR A 122 -12.76 3.72 -13.32
C THR A 122 -12.86 5.24 -13.21
N ALA A 123 -14.08 5.79 -13.29
CA ALA A 123 -14.33 7.20 -13.03
C ALA A 123 -13.96 7.65 -11.59
N HIS A 124 -13.77 6.69 -10.67
CA HIS A 124 -13.44 6.94 -9.27
C HIS A 124 -12.01 6.52 -8.91
N GLY A 125 -11.16 6.30 -9.92
CA GLY A 125 -9.78 5.85 -9.75
C GLY A 125 -9.60 4.36 -10.06
N CYS A 126 -8.41 3.84 -9.76
CA CYS A 126 -8.05 2.47 -10.05
C CYS A 126 -8.71 1.48 -9.08
N GLN A 127 -9.22 0.39 -9.64
CA GLN A 127 -9.80 -0.72 -8.88
C GLN A 127 -9.01 -1.99 -9.17
N PHE A 128 -8.68 -2.73 -8.12
CA PHE A 128 -8.01 -4.02 -8.19
C PHE A 128 -8.92 -5.11 -7.65
N VAL A 129 -8.75 -6.33 -8.15
CA VAL A 129 -9.52 -7.48 -7.74
C VAL A 129 -8.67 -8.74 -7.80
N THR A 130 -8.84 -9.60 -6.82
CA THR A 130 -8.27 -10.95 -6.83
C THR A 130 -9.39 -11.96 -7.02
N TRP A 131 -9.33 -12.75 -8.08
CA TRP A 131 -10.30 -13.82 -8.35
C TRP A 131 -9.63 -15.18 -8.31
N SER A 132 -10.40 -16.21 -7.95
CA SER A 132 -9.99 -17.59 -8.18
C SER A 132 -10.52 -18.05 -9.55
N TRP A 133 -9.68 -18.75 -10.30
CA TRP A 133 -10.09 -19.45 -11.50
C TRP A 133 -10.91 -20.69 -11.15
N ASP A 134 -11.84 -21.06 -12.03
CA ASP A 134 -12.43 -22.39 -12.00
C ASP A 134 -11.36 -23.46 -12.36
N PRO A 135 -11.60 -24.75 -12.07
CA PRO A 135 -10.62 -25.80 -12.32
C PRO A 135 -10.18 -25.94 -13.79
N ARG A 136 -10.95 -25.40 -14.74
CA ARG A 136 -10.63 -25.42 -16.18
C ARG A 136 -9.95 -24.14 -16.66
N HIS A 137 -9.76 -23.14 -15.80
CA HIS A 137 -9.15 -21.85 -16.13
C HIS A 137 -9.91 -21.11 -17.26
N GLU A 138 -11.23 -21.20 -17.24
CA GLU A 138 -12.12 -20.55 -18.22
C GLU A 138 -12.92 -19.41 -17.60
N TYR A 139 -13.35 -19.53 -16.35
CA TYR A 139 -14.20 -18.55 -15.66
C TYR A 139 -13.54 -18.11 -14.35
N VAL A 140 -13.80 -16.87 -13.94
CA VAL A 140 -13.42 -16.36 -12.62
C VAL A 140 -14.60 -16.49 -11.64
N GLY A 141 -14.30 -16.91 -10.41
CA GLY A 141 -15.27 -17.13 -9.35
C GLY A 141 -15.26 -16.02 -8.28
N THR A 142 -15.32 -16.40 -7.01
CA THR A 142 -15.37 -15.46 -5.88
C THR A 142 -14.16 -14.53 -5.84
N GLY A 143 -14.43 -13.23 -5.79
CA GLY A 143 -13.45 -12.16 -5.81
C GLY A 143 -13.35 -11.37 -4.52
N ARG A 144 -12.19 -10.73 -4.29
CA ARG A 144 -12.02 -9.65 -3.30
C ARG A 144 -11.62 -8.38 -4.03
N TYR A 145 -12.32 -7.29 -3.75
CA TYR A 145 -12.18 -6.02 -4.46
C TYR A 145 -11.49 -4.98 -3.59
N PHE A 146 -10.60 -4.22 -4.20
CA PHE A 146 -9.75 -3.22 -3.56
C PHE A 146 -9.85 -1.91 -4.35
N ALA A 147 -10.57 -0.93 -3.81
CA ALA A 147 -10.67 0.40 -4.40
C ALA A 147 -9.42 1.21 -3.99
N GLY A 148 -8.56 1.58 -4.95
CA GLY A 148 -7.32 2.33 -4.69
C GLY A 148 -6.21 1.57 -3.95
N ASN A 149 -6.54 0.50 -3.22
CA ASN A 149 -5.60 -0.24 -2.38
C ASN A 149 -4.84 -1.34 -3.15
N TYR A 150 -3.87 -0.92 -3.98
CA TYR A 150 -3.04 -1.84 -4.76
C TYR A 150 -2.19 -2.78 -3.89
N GLU A 151 -1.63 -2.28 -2.78
CA GLU A 151 -0.83 -3.09 -1.85
C GLU A 151 -1.64 -4.20 -1.20
N GLY A 152 -2.87 -3.89 -0.74
CA GLY A 152 -3.79 -4.87 -0.21
C GLY A 152 -4.16 -5.94 -1.24
N ALA A 153 -4.34 -5.55 -2.50
CA ALA A 153 -4.59 -6.50 -3.58
C ALA A 153 -3.41 -7.43 -3.86
N LYS A 154 -2.16 -6.91 -3.84
CA LYS A 154 -0.94 -7.72 -3.95
C LYS A 154 -0.78 -8.69 -2.79
N GLN A 155 -1.01 -8.24 -1.55
CA GLN A 155 -0.92 -9.09 -0.38
C GLN A 155 -1.97 -10.21 -0.42
N ASP A 156 -3.22 -9.88 -0.75
CA ASP A 156 -4.29 -10.85 -0.90
C ASP A 156 -4.00 -11.88 -2.00
N PHE A 157 -3.49 -11.41 -3.15
CA PHE A 157 -3.05 -12.26 -4.25
C PHE A 157 -1.95 -13.21 -3.78
N ALA A 158 -0.91 -12.70 -3.13
CA ALA A 158 0.23 -13.50 -2.68
C ALA A 158 -0.19 -14.64 -1.73
N ILE A 159 -1.14 -14.36 -0.82
CA ILE A 159 -1.66 -15.36 0.11
C ILE A 159 -2.54 -16.38 -0.63
N ARG A 160 -3.53 -15.92 -1.40
CA ARG A 160 -4.50 -16.81 -2.07
C ARG A 160 -3.85 -17.66 -3.17
N ALA A 161 -2.84 -17.13 -3.84
CA ALA A 161 -2.08 -17.83 -4.88
C ALA A 161 -1.04 -18.80 -4.30
N GLY A 162 -0.87 -18.84 -2.96
CA GLY A 162 0.09 -19.71 -2.29
C GLY A 162 1.55 -19.28 -2.45
N LEU A 163 1.81 -18.02 -2.80
CA LEU A 163 3.18 -17.46 -2.83
C LEU A 163 3.72 -17.22 -1.41
N VAL A 164 2.81 -17.00 -0.46
CA VAL A 164 3.12 -16.86 0.97
C VAL A 164 2.27 -17.86 1.74
N ASP A 165 2.92 -18.65 2.61
CA ASP A 165 2.20 -19.56 3.50
C ASP A 165 1.47 -18.76 4.56
N ARG A 166 0.14 -18.80 4.52
CA ARG A 166 -0.72 -18.10 5.48
C ARG A 166 -0.45 -18.52 6.93
N ASN A 167 0.00 -19.75 7.17
CA ASN A 167 0.31 -20.23 8.52
C ASN A 167 1.60 -19.61 9.09
N LEU A 168 2.42 -18.99 8.23
CA LEU A 168 3.61 -18.25 8.62
C LEU A 168 3.35 -16.74 8.79
N LEU A 169 2.11 -16.28 8.59
CA LEU A 169 1.73 -14.88 8.75
C LEU A 169 1.05 -14.65 10.10
N PHE A 170 1.60 -13.71 10.87
CA PHE A 170 0.96 -13.16 12.06
C PHE A 170 0.21 -11.88 11.68
N ILE A 171 -0.97 -11.67 12.26
CA ILE A 171 -1.65 -10.37 12.20
C ILE A 171 -0.96 -9.36 13.13
N PRO A 172 -1.11 -8.04 12.93
CA PRO A 172 -0.51 -7.02 13.80
C PRO A 172 -0.71 -7.29 15.29
N GLU A 173 -1.91 -7.70 15.69
CA GLU A 173 -2.26 -7.99 17.08
C GLU A 173 -1.49 -9.21 17.63
N GLN A 174 -1.34 -10.25 16.82
CA GLN A 174 -0.53 -11.42 17.19
C GLN A 174 0.96 -11.04 17.30
N MET A 175 1.46 -10.20 16.39
CA MET A 175 2.82 -9.69 16.45
C MET A 175 3.04 -8.80 17.68
N THR A 176 2.10 -7.92 18.01
CA THR A 176 2.14 -7.10 19.23
C THR A 176 2.21 -7.96 20.48
N GLU A 177 1.45 -9.06 20.54
CA GLU A 177 1.51 -9.99 21.67
C GLU A 177 2.86 -10.70 21.78
N ILE A 178 3.38 -11.17 20.65
CA ILE A 178 4.70 -11.81 20.59
C ILE A 178 5.76 -10.79 21.05
N TYR A 179 5.69 -9.55 20.58
CA TYR A 179 6.60 -8.48 20.97
C TYR A 179 6.57 -8.22 22.47
N ARG A 180 5.38 -8.15 23.07
CA ARG A 180 5.20 -7.96 24.52
C ARG A 180 5.87 -9.08 25.32
N CYS A 181 5.55 -10.32 24.98
CA CYS A 181 6.14 -11.50 25.62
C CYS A 181 7.68 -11.54 25.48
N VAL A 182 8.19 -11.17 24.30
CA VAL A 182 9.64 -11.14 24.00
C VAL A 182 10.32 -10.02 24.80
N SER A 183 9.74 -8.83 24.84
CA SER A 183 10.27 -7.66 25.54
C SER A 183 10.33 -7.88 27.06
N GLU A 184 9.22 -8.36 27.65
CA GLU A 184 9.19 -8.73 29.08
C GLU A 184 10.26 -9.79 29.39
N LYS A 185 10.44 -10.76 28.49
CA LYS A 185 11.45 -11.81 28.72
C LYS A 185 12.86 -11.26 28.65
N LEU A 186 13.16 -10.35 27.72
CA LEU A 186 14.46 -9.71 27.59
C LEU A 186 14.78 -8.85 28.81
N GLU A 187 13.83 -8.01 29.26
CA GLU A 187 13.97 -7.13 30.44
C GLU A 187 14.23 -7.91 31.74
N ASN A 188 13.59 -9.07 31.88
CA ASN A 188 13.70 -9.92 33.09
C ASN A 188 14.80 -10.99 33.00
N SER A 189 15.55 -11.06 31.90
CA SER A 189 16.60 -12.08 31.72
C SER A 189 18.00 -11.52 31.91
N CYS A 190 18.86 -12.29 32.59
CA CYS A 190 20.28 -11.95 32.83
C CYS A 190 21.25 -12.69 31.91
N TYR A 191 20.77 -13.26 30.80
CA TYR A 191 21.54 -14.18 29.94
C TYR A 191 22.39 -13.46 28.89
N ALA A 192 23.30 -12.58 29.32
CA ALA A 192 24.22 -11.91 28.40
C ALA A 192 25.00 -12.93 27.54
N GLY A 193 24.78 -12.88 26.21
CA GLY A 193 25.54 -13.66 25.22
C GLY A 193 24.94 -15.02 24.81
N ASP A 194 23.71 -15.33 25.20
CA ASP A 194 23.02 -16.55 24.73
C ASP A 194 22.46 -16.33 23.30
N LYS A 195 22.62 -17.32 22.42
CA LYS A 195 21.97 -17.38 21.09
C LYS A 195 20.46 -17.16 21.20
N ARG A 196 19.86 -17.60 22.30
CA ARG A 196 18.45 -17.35 22.60
C ARG A 196 18.14 -15.86 22.78
N GLN A 197 18.98 -15.11 23.47
CA GLN A 197 18.79 -13.66 23.64
C GLN A 197 18.86 -12.97 22.28
N GLN A 198 19.86 -13.31 21.46
CA GLN A 198 20.00 -12.76 20.11
C GLN A 198 18.74 -13.02 19.25
N MET A 199 18.21 -14.25 19.28
CA MET A 199 16.96 -14.56 18.55
C MET A 199 15.77 -13.74 19.06
N LEU A 200 15.68 -13.48 20.36
CA LEU A 200 14.61 -12.65 20.94
C LEU A 200 14.77 -11.18 20.51
N GLU A 201 15.98 -10.64 20.50
CA GLU A 201 16.26 -9.30 19.99
C GLU A 201 15.93 -9.18 18.48
N GLU A 202 16.28 -10.19 17.69
CA GLU A 202 15.93 -10.26 16.26
C GLU A 202 14.40 -10.27 16.05
N ILE A 203 13.67 -11.08 16.82
CA ILE A 203 12.19 -11.10 16.78
C ILE A 203 11.63 -9.71 17.11
N ARG A 204 12.17 -9.06 18.16
CA ARG A 204 11.73 -7.73 18.57
C ARG A 204 11.92 -6.71 17.44
N CYS A 205 13.12 -6.65 16.86
CA CYS A 205 13.44 -5.75 15.75
C CYS A 205 12.57 -6.02 14.50
N GLN A 206 12.31 -7.29 14.17
CA GLN A 206 11.44 -7.65 13.04
C GLN A 206 10.01 -7.15 13.23
N ILE A 207 9.48 -7.23 14.46
CA ILE A 207 8.13 -6.76 14.77
C ILE A 207 8.06 -5.23 14.81
N GLU A 208 9.05 -4.56 15.41
CA GLU A 208 9.16 -3.08 15.41
C GLU A 208 9.14 -2.52 13.98
N TYR A 209 9.79 -3.22 13.04
CA TYR A 209 9.80 -2.83 11.64
C TYR A 209 8.49 -3.18 10.91
N GLY A 210 7.90 -4.34 11.22
CA GLY A 210 6.76 -4.90 10.49
C GLY A 210 5.38 -4.40 10.93
N VAL A 211 5.25 -3.84 12.14
CA VAL A 211 3.97 -3.41 12.72
C VAL A 211 3.94 -1.89 12.88
N PRO A 212 3.20 -1.16 12.02
CA PRO A 212 3.03 0.28 12.20
C PRO A 212 2.24 0.58 13.49
N ASN A 213 2.55 1.70 14.14
CA ASN A 213 1.89 2.16 15.38
C ASN A 213 1.89 1.13 16.53
N LEU A 214 2.96 0.32 16.63
CA LEU A 214 3.08 -0.73 17.64
C LEU A 214 2.85 -0.20 19.07
N GLU A 215 3.35 0.99 19.41
CA GLU A 215 3.16 1.60 20.73
C GLU A 215 1.69 1.90 21.05
N GLU A 216 0.92 2.33 20.05
CA GLU A 216 -0.51 2.61 20.21
C GLU A 216 -1.28 1.30 20.43
N LEU A 217 -0.97 0.26 19.66
CA LEU A 217 -1.57 -1.08 19.83
C LEU A 217 -1.30 -1.66 21.23
N ILE A 218 -0.09 -1.51 21.73
CA ILE A 218 0.27 -1.92 23.10
C ILE A 218 -0.57 -1.13 24.12
N SER A 219 -0.66 0.18 23.95
CA SER A 219 -1.40 1.07 24.86
C SER A 219 -2.90 0.73 24.91
N GLN A 220 -3.52 0.52 23.74
CA GLN A 220 -4.93 0.12 23.63
C GLN A 220 -5.18 -1.24 24.28
N THR A 221 -4.29 -2.21 24.08
CA THR A 221 -4.40 -3.55 24.67
C THR A 221 -4.32 -3.50 26.19
N ASN A 222 -3.36 -2.75 26.74
CA ASN A 222 -3.22 -2.57 28.19
C ASN A 222 -4.47 -1.92 28.80
N GLN A 223 -5.03 -0.90 28.14
CA GLN A 223 -6.26 -0.25 28.61
C GLN A 223 -7.46 -1.21 28.61
N ASN A 224 -7.58 -2.07 27.61
CA ASN A 224 -8.62 -3.07 27.53
C ASN A 224 -8.49 -4.12 28.65
N GLU A 225 -7.28 -4.58 28.96
CA GLU A 225 -7.02 -5.50 30.08
C GLU A 225 -7.38 -4.87 31.43
N ILE A 226 -7.02 -3.60 31.66
CA ILE A 226 -7.40 -2.86 32.88
C ILE A 226 -8.92 -2.75 33.01
N ASN A 227 -9.62 -2.41 31.91
CA ASN A 227 -11.07 -2.27 31.90
C ASN A 227 -11.81 -3.60 32.12
N MET A 228 -11.22 -4.73 31.70
CA MET A 228 -11.76 -6.08 31.94
C MET A 228 -11.48 -6.60 33.36
N SER A 229 -10.58 -5.94 34.09
CA SER A 229 -10.16 -6.31 35.45
C SER A 229 -10.92 -5.54 36.54
N MET A 230 -11.74 -4.56 36.16
CA MET A 230 -12.61 -3.75 37.03
C MET A 230 -14.05 -4.26 36.99
#